data_AF-A0A7C1WE01-F1
#
_entry.id   AF-A0A7C1WE01-F1
#
_cell.length_a   1.000
_cell.length_b   1.000
_cell.length_c   1.000
_cell.angle_alpha   90.00
_cell.angle_beta   90.00
_cell.angle_gamma   90.00
#
_symmetry.space_group_name_H-M   'P 1'
#
loop_
_entity.id
_entity.type
_entity.pdbx_description
1 polymer ?
#
loop_
_entity_poly.entity_id
_entity_poly.type
_entity_poly.pdbx_seq_one_letter_code
_entity_poly.pdbx_strand_id
1 'polypeptide(L)'
;MNVKKKPVNFAAQAAEQVEAAVNAGAEMFKGYEDVAGFGKENINAVMATGALLSKGIQDMNKAWFALAQDAMEQNVAATKRILGSKSVVEVVEIQSDLARAGYDKAMIESRRLSDMSIKLAEEASAPIVGRVNTAMEAFTKPFAA
;
A
#
# COMPACT_ATOMS: atom_id res chain seq x y z
N MET A 1 -70.36 28.94 21.74
CA MET A 1 -69.34 28.30 20.88
C MET A 1 -68.29 29.37 20.56
N ASN A 2 -67.12 29.38 21.22
CA ASN A 2 -66.11 30.42 21.01
C ASN A 2 -64.76 29.75 20.74
N VAL A 3 -64.38 29.68 19.46
CA VAL A 3 -63.09 29.14 19.01
C VAL A 3 -62.06 30.26 19.09
N LYS A 4 -61.22 30.28 20.13
CA LYS A 4 -60.04 31.15 20.22
C LYS A 4 -59.04 30.74 19.13
N LYS A 5 -58.99 31.45 18.00
CA LYS A 5 -57.88 31.33 17.04
C LYS A 5 -56.69 32.14 17.59
N LYS A 6 -55.59 31.46 17.95
CA LYS A 6 -54.31 32.12 18.28
C LYS A 6 -53.80 32.90 17.07
N PRO A 7 -53.17 34.09 17.24
CA PRO A 7 -52.56 34.82 16.14
C PRO A 7 -51.32 34.05 15.65
N VAL A 8 -51.24 33.78 14.36
CA VAL A 8 -50.05 33.22 13.70
C VAL A 8 -49.03 34.35 13.57
N ASN A 9 -47.88 34.24 14.25
CA ASN A 9 -46.80 35.22 14.16
C ASN A 9 -45.93 34.92 12.92
N PHE A 10 -46.35 35.44 11.77
CA PHE A 10 -45.68 35.26 10.48
C PHE A 10 -44.20 35.69 10.48
N ALA A 11 -43.81 36.68 11.27
CA ALA A 11 -42.41 37.14 11.35
C ALA A 11 -41.50 36.11 12.04
N ALA A 12 -41.99 35.43 13.09
CA ALA A 12 -41.26 34.36 13.75
C ALA A 12 -41.14 33.12 12.86
N GLN A 13 -42.21 32.74 12.15
CA GLN A 13 -42.18 31.66 11.17
C GLN A 13 -41.25 31.95 9.99
N ALA A 14 -41.20 33.19 9.51
CA ALA A 14 -40.29 33.58 8.43
C ALA A 14 -38.83 33.50 8.87
N ALA A 15 -38.50 33.93 10.10
CA ALA A 15 -37.15 33.82 10.64
C ALA A 15 -36.70 32.35 10.79
N GLU A 16 -37.59 31.49 11.30
CA GLU A 16 -37.34 30.05 11.47
C GLU A 16 -37.14 29.33 10.12
N GLN A 17 -37.92 29.71 9.08
CA GLN A 17 -37.73 29.16 7.73
C GLN A 17 -36.42 29.59 7.08
N VAL A 18 -35.97 30.83 7.32
CA VAL A 18 -34.67 31.30 6.82
C VAL A 18 -33.53 30.56 7.51
N GLU A 19 -33.60 30.37 8.83
CA GLU A 19 -32.59 29.62 9.58
C GLU A 19 -32.54 28.15 9.16
N ALA A 20 -33.70 27.50 8.98
CA ALA A 20 -33.79 26.14 8.47
C ALA A 20 -33.21 26.02 7.04
N ALA A 21 -33.47 26.99 6.16
CA ALA A 21 -32.93 27.00 4.81
C ALA A 21 -31.41 27.20 4.80
N VAL A 22 -30.88 28.04 5.68
CA VAL A 22 -29.42 28.27 5.83
C VAL A 22 -28.75 27.00 6.37
N ASN A 23 -29.31 26.37 7.40
CA ASN A 23 -28.77 25.13 7.97
C ASN A 23 -28.82 23.97 6.97
N ALA A 24 -29.94 23.80 6.25
CA ALA A 24 -30.07 22.79 5.20
C ALA A 24 -29.07 23.02 4.06
N GLY A 25 -28.84 24.28 3.66
CA GLY A 25 -27.82 24.63 2.67
C GLY A 25 -26.40 24.31 3.14
N ALA A 26 -26.08 24.59 4.40
CA ALA A 26 -24.79 24.29 5.00
C ALA A 26 -24.55 22.77 5.11
N GLU A 27 -25.55 21.99 5.52
CA GLU A 27 -25.46 20.52 5.56
C GLU A 27 -25.31 19.90 4.17
N MET A 28 -26.05 20.41 3.18
CA MET A 28 -25.94 19.95 1.80
C MET A 28 -24.55 20.23 1.23
N PHE A 29 -23.99 21.41 1.49
CA PHE A 29 -22.64 21.78 1.06
C PHE A 29 -21.58 20.91 1.73
N LYS A 30 -21.69 20.70 3.05
CA LYS A 30 -20.80 19.83 3.81
C LYS A 30 -20.87 18.37 3.34
N GLY A 31 -22.07 17.85 3.11
CA GLY A 31 -22.26 16.50 2.57
C GLY A 31 -21.63 16.32 1.19
N TYR A 32 -21.67 17.35 0.34
CA TYR A 32 -20.99 17.34 -0.95
C TYR A 32 -19.46 17.33 -0.80
N GLU A 33 -18.91 18.18 0.06
CA GLU A 33 -17.46 18.20 0.33
C GLU A 33 -16.96 16.86 0.92
N ASP A 34 -17.72 16.26 1.83
CA ASP A 34 -17.39 14.97 2.44
C ASP A 34 -17.39 13.83 1.39
N VAL A 35 -18.38 13.79 0.50
CA VAL A 35 -18.45 12.78 -0.58
C VAL A 35 -17.33 12.98 -1.60
N ALA A 36 -17.07 14.23 -2.00
CA ALA A 36 -15.99 14.54 -2.94
C ALA A 36 -14.61 14.22 -2.34
N GLY A 37 -14.39 14.55 -1.06
CA GLY A 37 -13.19 14.21 -0.31
C GLY A 37 -12.98 12.70 -0.19
N PHE A 38 -14.02 11.96 0.18
CA PHE A 38 -13.98 10.50 0.28
C PHE A 38 -13.63 9.84 -1.06
N GLY A 39 -14.23 10.30 -2.17
CA GLY A 39 -13.91 9.83 -3.51
C GLY A 39 -12.46 10.10 -3.91
N LYS A 40 -11.97 11.32 -3.65
CA LYS A 40 -10.58 11.70 -3.92
C LYS A 40 -9.57 10.85 -3.14
N GLU A 41 -9.84 10.59 -1.87
CA GLU A 41 -8.99 9.75 -1.02
C GLU A 41 -8.93 8.29 -1.49
N ASN A 42 -10.04 7.74 -2.02
CA ASN A 42 -10.03 6.41 -2.64
C ASN A 42 -9.11 6.36 -3.86
N ILE A 43 -9.16 7.37 -4.73
CA ILE A 43 -8.27 7.46 -5.90
C ILE A 43 -6.81 7.55 -5.47
N ASN A 44 -6.52 8.40 -4.49
CA ASN A 44 -5.17 8.53 -3.92
C ASN A 44 -4.67 7.21 -3.35
N ALA A 45 -5.53 6.44 -2.66
CA ALA A 45 -5.16 5.13 -2.11
C ALA A 45 -4.79 4.14 -3.23
N VAL A 46 -5.58 4.08 -4.32
CA VAL A 46 -5.27 3.23 -5.48
C VAL A 46 -3.95 3.65 -6.14
N MET A 47 -3.73 4.96 -6.33
CA MET A 47 -2.48 5.47 -6.88
C MET A 47 -1.28 5.12 -5.99
N ALA A 48 -1.42 5.25 -4.67
CA ALA A 48 -0.38 4.87 -3.71
C ALA A 48 -0.07 3.37 -3.77
N THR A 49 -1.09 2.51 -3.77
CA THR A 49 -0.92 1.06 -3.97
C THR A 49 -0.20 0.75 -5.28
N GLY A 50 -0.57 1.40 -6.39
CA GLY A 50 0.10 1.23 -7.68
C GLY A 50 1.57 1.64 -7.67
N ALA A 51 1.90 2.75 -7.01
CA ALA A 51 3.27 3.21 -6.85
C ALA A 51 4.11 2.22 -6.01
N LEU A 52 3.54 1.68 -4.93
CA LEU A 52 4.18 0.68 -4.09
C LEU A 52 4.44 -0.62 -4.85
N LEU A 53 3.46 -1.12 -5.60
CA LEU A 53 3.61 -2.29 -6.48
C LEU A 53 4.73 -2.10 -7.51
N SER A 54 4.73 -0.96 -8.20
CA SER A 54 5.77 -0.65 -9.20
C SER A 54 7.16 -0.61 -8.57
N LYS A 55 7.30 0.03 -7.41
CA LYS A 55 8.57 0.07 -6.67
C LYS A 55 9.01 -1.32 -6.21
N GLY A 56 8.08 -2.12 -5.66
CA GLY A 56 8.36 -3.48 -5.23
C GLY A 56 8.88 -4.36 -6.35
N ILE A 57 8.25 -4.30 -7.53
CA ILE A 57 8.71 -5.01 -8.74
C ILE A 57 10.11 -4.53 -9.16
N GLN A 58 10.37 -3.21 -9.15
CA GLN A 58 11.70 -2.69 -9.46
C GLN A 58 12.77 -3.19 -8.49
N ASP A 59 12.46 -3.23 -7.20
CA ASP A 59 13.40 -3.70 -6.18
C ASP A 59 13.65 -5.20 -6.29
N MET A 60 12.63 -6.01 -6.59
CA MET A 60 12.81 -7.43 -6.93
C MET A 60 13.69 -7.63 -8.16
N ASN A 61 13.49 -6.83 -9.22
CA ASN A 61 14.34 -6.90 -10.42
C ASN A 61 15.80 -6.56 -10.09
N LYS A 62 16.07 -5.56 -9.24
CA LYS A 62 17.44 -5.26 -8.79
C LYS A 62 18.06 -6.42 -8.03
N ALA A 63 17.29 -7.13 -7.20
CA ALA A 63 17.78 -8.32 -6.51
C ALA A 63 18.18 -9.43 -7.49
N TRP A 64 17.38 -9.67 -8.53
CA TRP A 64 17.71 -10.61 -9.60
C TRP A 64 18.99 -10.22 -10.38
N PHE A 65 19.13 -8.94 -10.73
CA PHE A 65 20.34 -8.46 -11.40
C PHE A 65 21.58 -8.60 -10.51
N ALA A 66 21.46 -8.26 -9.23
CA ALA A 66 22.53 -8.44 -8.27
C ALA A 66 22.98 -9.91 -8.23
N LEU A 67 22.03 -10.85 -8.11
CA LEU A 67 22.32 -12.30 -8.13
C LEU A 67 23.07 -12.74 -9.40
N ALA A 68 22.66 -12.23 -10.57
CA ALA A 68 23.30 -12.56 -11.84
C ALA A 68 24.74 -12.03 -11.91
N GLN A 69 24.97 -10.78 -11.49
CA GLN A 69 26.31 -10.20 -11.43
C GLN A 69 27.21 -11.02 -10.49
N ASP A 70 26.69 -11.32 -9.32
CA ASP A 70 27.37 -12.11 -8.29
C ASP A 70 27.75 -13.52 -8.79
N ALA A 71 26.88 -14.17 -9.56
CA ALA A 71 27.17 -15.47 -10.18
C ALA A 71 28.30 -15.36 -11.23
N MET A 72 28.32 -14.27 -12.00
CA MET A 72 29.39 -14.01 -12.96
C MET A 72 30.73 -13.81 -12.27
N GLU A 73 30.77 -13.03 -11.18
CA GLU A 73 31.97 -12.82 -10.37
C GLU A 73 32.50 -14.14 -9.77
N GLN A 74 31.60 -14.98 -9.25
CA GLN A 74 31.96 -16.31 -8.73
C GLN A 74 32.55 -17.22 -9.81
N ASN A 75 31.99 -17.23 -11.01
CA ASN A 75 32.50 -18.04 -12.12
C ASN A 75 33.90 -17.58 -12.59
N VAL A 76 34.12 -16.26 -12.65
CA VAL A 76 35.45 -15.71 -12.97
C VAL A 76 36.46 -16.10 -11.90
N ALA A 77 36.10 -15.99 -10.62
CA ALA A 77 36.95 -16.39 -9.51
C ALA A 77 37.27 -17.90 -9.54
N ALA A 78 36.27 -18.75 -9.78
CA ALA A 78 36.44 -20.19 -9.91
C ALA A 78 37.39 -20.55 -11.06
N THR A 79 37.23 -19.90 -12.22
CA THR A 79 38.09 -20.11 -13.40
C THR A 79 39.54 -19.76 -13.10
N LYS A 80 39.80 -18.62 -12.43
CA LYS A 80 41.16 -18.25 -12.01
C LYS A 80 41.77 -19.27 -11.05
N ARG A 81 40.99 -19.78 -10.10
CA ARG A 81 41.43 -20.84 -9.16
C ARG A 81 41.77 -22.13 -9.91
N ILE A 82 40.95 -22.54 -10.87
CA ILE A 82 41.19 -23.74 -11.68
C ILE A 82 42.46 -23.60 -12.53
N LEU A 83 42.64 -22.46 -13.23
CA LEU A 83 43.84 -22.22 -14.03
C LEU A 83 45.13 -22.17 -13.21
N GLY A 84 45.04 -21.78 -11.93
CA GLY A 84 46.16 -21.79 -10.99
C GLY A 84 46.39 -23.13 -10.28
N SER A 85 45.51 -24.11 -10.47
CA SER A 85 45.60 -25.41 -9.79
C SER A 85 46.73 -26.26 -10.35
N LYS A 86 47.37 -27.06 -9.47
CA LYS A 86 48.49 -27.95 -9.83
C LYS A 86 48.08 -29.41 -9.93
N SER A 87 46.85 -29.74 -9.55
CA SER A 87 46.35 -31.12 -9.51
C SER A 87 44.84 -31.19 -9.74
N VAL A 88 44.38 -32.36 -10.17
CA VAL A 88 42.94 -32.64 -10.33
C VAL A 88 42.21 -32.61 -8.99
N VAL A 89 42.88 -32.95 -7.89
CA VAL A 89 42.30 -32.91 -6.54
C VAL A 89 41.93 -31.48 -6.16
N GLU A 90 42.82 -30.50 -6.40
CA GLU A 90 42.53 -29.09 -6.18
C GLU A 90 41.32 -28.61 -7.01
N VAL A 91 41.18 -29.07 -8.25
CA VAL A 91 40.01 -28.74 -9.11
C VAL A 91 38.71 -29.31 -8.54
N VAL A 92 38.73 -30.53 -7.98
CA VAL A 92 37.56 -31.15 -7.32
C VAL A 92 37.18 -30.39 -6.04
N GLU A 93 38.16 -29.95 -5.26
CA GLU A 93 37.94 -29.11 -4.08
C GLU A 93 37.30 -27.77 -4.46
N ILE A 94 37.81 -27.10 -5.51
CA ILE A 94 37.24 -25.84 -6.01
C ILE A 94 35.78 -26.03 -6.43
N GLN A 95 35.45 -27.11 -7.14
CA GLN A 95 34.06 -27.40 -7.52
C GLN A 95 33.17 -27.68 -6.32
N SER A 96 33.67 -28.40 -5.31
CA SER A 96 32.94 -28.69 -4.08
C SER A 96 32.65 -27.43 -3.26
N ASP A 97 33.63 -26.52 -3.17
CA ASP A 97 33.46 -25.20 -2.56
C ASP A 97 32.40 -24.37 -3.30
N LEU A 98 32.45 -24.37 -4.63
CA LEU A 98 31.50 -23.63 -5.47
C LEU A 98 30.08 -24.15 -5.27
N ALA A 99 29.90 -25.46 -5.21
CA ALA A 99 28.60 -26.09 -4.96
C ALA A 99 28.05 -25.73 -3.57
N ARG A 100 28.89 -25.79 -2.53
CA ARG A 100 28.50 -25.40 -1.17
C ARG A 100 28.12 -23.91 -1.10
N ALA A 101 28.97 -23.04 -1.64
CA ALA A 101 28.73 -21.60 -1.67
C ALA A 101 27.46 -21.25 -2.47
N GLY A 102 27.20 -21.95 -3.58
CA GLY A 102 25.98 -21.80 -4.37
C GLY A 102 24.73 -22.20 -3.59
N TYR A 103 24.78 -23.28 -2.82
CA TYR A 103 23.68 -23.72 -1.97
C TYR A 103 23.36 -22.72 -0.85
N ASP A 104 24.38 -22.28 -0.11
CA ASP A 104 24.22 -21.31 0.98
C ASP A 104 23.61 -20.01 0.45
N LYS A 105 24.10 -19.55 -0.71
CA LYS A 105 23.60 -18.36 -1.38
C LYS A 105 22.14 -18.51 -1.82
N ALA A 106 21.79 -19.64 -2.44
CA ALA A 106 20.42 -19.89 -2.87
C ALA A 106 19.45 -19.85 -1.68
N MET A 107 19.83 -20.40 -0.53
CA MET A 107 19.05 -20.33 0.70
C MET A 107 18.88 -18.89 1.22
N ILE A 108 19.94 -18.08 1.19
CA ILE A 108 19.89 -16.67 1.61
C ILE A 108 19.00 -15.84 0.68
N GLU A 109 19.20 -15.96 -0.63
CA GLU A 109 18.46 -15.18 -1.63
C GLU A 109 16.99 -15.60 -1.71
N SER A 110 16.68 -16.89 -1.53
CA SER A 110 15.30 -17.36 -1.43
C SER A 110 14.56 -16.74 -0.24
N ARG A 111 15.20 -16.65 0.93
CA ARG A 111 14.63 -15.96 2.09
C ARG A 111 14.43 -14.48 1.80
N ARG A 112 15.45 -13.82 1.25
CA ARG A 112 15.38 -12.40 0.87
C ARG A 112 14.22 -12.11 -0.08
N LEU A 113 14.05 -12.90 -1.14
CA LEU A 113 12.93 -12.74 -2.09
C LEU A 113 11.57 -12.98 -1.43
N SER A 114 11.49 -13.93 -0.50
CA SER A 114 10.27 -14.20 0.29
C SER A 114 9.92 -13.00 1.16
N ASP A 115 10.89 -12.47 1.91
CA ASP A 115 10.71 -11.29 2.77
C ASP A 115 10.29 -10.05 1.97
N MET A 116 10.93 -9.83 0.81
CA MET A 116 10.56 -8.74 -0.09
C MET A 116 9.12 -8.87 -0.60
N SER A 117 8.67 -10.09 -0.90
CA SER A 117 7.31 -10.35 -1.39
C SER A 117 6.27 -10.13 -0.29
N ILE A 118 6.53 -10.61 0.92
CA ILE A 118 5.66 -10.38 2.09
C ILE A 118 5.55 -8.90 2.37
N LYS A 119 6.68 -8.20 2.44
CA LYS A 119 6.71 -6.77 2.72
C LYS A 119 5.97 -5.96 1.65
N LEU A 120 6.11 -6.33 0.37
CA LEU A 120 5.36 -5.70 -0.70
C LEU A 120 3.85 -5.89 -0.52
N ALA A 121 3.40 -7.09 -0.15
CA ALA A 121 1.97 -7.35 0.09
C ALA A 121 1.43 -6.53 1.27
N GLU A 122 2.19 -6.45 2.37
CA GLU A 122 1.85 -5.62 3.54
C GLU A 122 1.75 -4.13 3.16
N GLU A 123 2.78 -3.60 2.50
CA GLU A 123 2.83 -2.19 2.09
C GLU A 123 1.72 -1.86 1.07
N ALA A 124 1.52 -2.71 0.06
CA ALA A 124 0.55 -2.46 -1.00
C ALA A 124 -0.92 -2.57 -0.54
N SER A 125 -1.20 -3.38 0.49
CA SER A 125 -2.54 -3.55 1.05
C SER A 125 -2.92 -2.45 2.04
N ALA A 126 -1.95 -1.85 2.73
CA ALA A 126 -2.19 -0.85 3.77
C ALA A 126 -3.07 0.35 3.34
N PRO A 127 -2.90 0.96 2.15
CA PRO A 127 -3.75 2.06 1.70
C PRO A 127 -5.23 1.65 1.60
N ILE A 128 -5.49 0.46 1.06
CA ILE A 128 -6.85 -0.06 0.87
C ILE A 128 -7.48 -0.43 2.21
N VAL A 129 -6.74 -1.11 3.10
CA VAL A 129 -7.21 -1.44 4.45
C VAL A 129 -7.56 -0.16 5.22
N GLY A 130 -6.75 0.89 5.10
CA GLY A 130 -7.06 2.21 5.66
C GLY A 130 -8.40 2.76 5.17
N ARG A 131 -8.68 2.69 3.86
CA ARG A 131 -9.96 3.13 3.29
C ARG A 131 -11.15 2.32 3.78
N VAL A 132 -11.00 1.01 3.92
CA VAL A 132 -12.05 0.14 4.48
C VAL A 132 -12.36 0.55 5.93
N ASN A 133 -11.34 0.77 6.75
CA ASN A 133 -11.53 1.21 8.14
C ASN A 133 -12.24 2.58 8.20
N THR A 134 -11.81 3.56 7.41
CA THR A 134 -12.48 4.86 7.33
C THR A 134 -13.95 4.73 6.89
N ALA A 135 -14.25 3.85 5.92
CA ALA A 135 -15.62 3.61 5.49
C ALA A 135 -16.46 2.97 6.61
N MET A 136 -15.90 2.02 7.38
CA MET A 136 -16.58 1.42 8.53
C MET A 136 -16.85 2.45 9.65
N GLU A 137 -15.90 3.33 9.94
CA GLU A 137 -16.09 4.42 10.91
C GLU A 137 -17.19 5.40 10.48
N ALA A 138 -17.25 5.73 9.18
CA ALA A 138 -18.30 6.57 8.63
C ALA A 138 -19.69 5.93 8.75
N PHE A 139 -19.79 4.61 8.57
CA PHE A 139 -21.06 3.87 8.68
C PHE A 139 -21.52 3.64 10.13
N THR A 140 -20.57 3.56 11.07
CA THR A 140 -20.85 3.28 12.50
C THR A 140 -21.04 4.53 13.34
N LYS A 141 -20.63 5.71 12.86
CA LYS A 141 -21.06 6.98 13.48
C LYS A 141 -22.58 7.09 13.34
N PRO A 142 -23.34 7.25 14.45
CA PRO A 142 -24.77 7.42 14.35
C PRO A 142 -25.04 8.62 13.44
N PHE A 143 -25.86 8.42 12.41
CA PHE A 143 -26.57 9.52 11.78
C PHE A 143 -27.23 10.27 12.94
N ALA A 144 -26.68 11.44 13.28
CA ALA A 144 -27.28 12.28 14.29
C ALA A 144 -28.68 12.62 13.78
N ALA A 145 -29.68 11.97 14.37
CA ALA A 145 -31.09 12.24 14.18
C ALA A 145 -31.49 13.48 14.98
#